data_AF-A0AA35RJK9-F1
#
_entry.id   AF-A0AA35RJK9-F1
#
_cell.length_a   1.000
_cell.length_b   1.000
_cell.length_c   1.000
_cell.angle_alpha   90.00
_cell.angle_beta   90.00
_cell.angle_gamma   90.00
#
_symmetry.space_group_name_H-M   'P 1'
#
loop_
_entity.id
_entity.type
_entity.pdbx_description
1 polymer ?
#
loop_
_entity_poly.entity_id
_entity_poly.type
_entity_poly.pdbx_seq_one_letter_code
_entity_poly.pdbx_strand_id
1 'polypeptide(L)'
;MRGLCVMIEYEELQQVASSNQRREDRLARVRGKDFSKRLQDMERECGERKREAEEKKQRLQDARRESVVTLQSSVFPIQVEPLSQDDAGEDDYQLSAVIDCETAMDVDDGWVLSGVHRSPTPHASIISASLPLNGDYSPYIEASEERRKKLKTASETGAPLPPVTATGLHPLLQPYLAVPAGLQFTAQFVEIAADILDTPLSHPLHRPLCILEYGNQNKKRRSFVESRAKLDDNILYLCFSQNVPLSALSPGHTLSNILALVTHSELGRQGAFSCQPDLAMYRGDSGALAGDPENEPPSLCTAAADLPPEDSDEGEEEE
;
A
#
# COMPACT_ATOMS: atom_id res chain seq x y z
N MET A 1 -31.84 -91.89 17.66
CA MET A 1 -31.59 -90.81 18.65
C MET A 1 -30.48 -89.85 18.26
N ARG A 2 -29.31 -90.29 17.75
CA ARG A 2 -28.20 -89.38 17.40
C ARG A 2 -28.54 -88.33 16.33
N GLY A 3 -29.34 -88.66 15.30
CA GLY A 3 -29.73 -87.71 14.25
C GLY A 3 -30.66 -86.58 14.71
N LEU A 4 -31.46 -86.78 15.76
CA LEU A 4 -32.31 -85.73 16.34
C LEU A 4 -31.49 -84.74 17.17
N CYS A 5 -30.46 -85.21 17.88
CA CYS A 5 -29.53 -84.36 18.65
C CYS A 5 -28.75 -83.41 17.74
N VAL A 6 -28.26 -83.89 16.61
CA VAL A 6 -27.50 -83.08 15.63
C VAL A 6 -28.38 -82.04 14.95
N MET A 7 -29.66 -82.33 14.72
CA MET A 7 -30.62 -81.38 14.16
C MET A 7 -30.94 -80.24 15.14
N ILE A 8 -31.09 -80.56 16.43
CA ILE A 8 -31.32 -79.56 17.50
C ILE A 8 -30.10 -78.65 17.64
N GLU A 9 -28.89 -79.20 17.66
CA GLU A 9 -27.65 -78.42 17.70
C GLU A 9 -27.48 -77.52 16.46
N TYR A 10 -27.91 -77.98 15.28
CA TYR A 10 -27.87 -77.21 14.05
C TYR A 10 -28.87 -76.04 14.04
N GLU A 11 -30.09 -76.25 14.54
CA GLU A 11 -31.09 -75.19 14.72
C GLU A 11 -30.63 -74.15 15.74
N GLU A 12 -30.05 -74.57 16.87
CA GLU A 12 -29.49 -73.67 17.88
C GLU A 12 -28.34 -72.82 17.31
N LEU A 13 -27.44 -73.41 16.52
CA LEU A 13 -26.37 -72.69 15.84
C LEU A 13 -26.90 -71.66 14.83
N GLN A 14 -27.92 -71.99 14.04
CA GLN A 14 -28.58 -71.04 13.14
C GLN A 14 -29.27 -69.90 13.92
N GLN A 15 -29.84 -70.20 15.08
CA GLN A 15 -30.48 -69.20 15.93
C GLN A 15 -29.45 -68.25 16.56
N VAL A 16 -28.29 -68.76 16.99
CA VAL A 16 -27.18 -67.93 17.50
C VAL A 16 -26.57 -67.08 16.38
N ALA A 17 -26.36 -67.62 15.19
CA ALA A 17 -25.83 -66.87 14.05
C ALA A 17 -26.74 -65.71 13.64
N SER A 18 -28.05 -65.95 13.54
CA SER A 18 -29.02 -64.90 13.23
C SER A 18 -29.13 -63.84 14.33
N SER A 19 -28.98 -64.23 15.61
CA SER A 19 -28.92 -63.31 16.74
C SER A 19 -27.66 -62.43 16.72
N ASN A 20 -26.50 -63.01 16.38
CA ASN A 20 -25.25 -62.28 16.22
C ASN A 20 -25.31 -61.30 15.04
N GLN A 21 -25.86 -61.70 13.89
CA GLN A 21 -26.06 -60.80 12.75
C GLN A 21 -26.89 -59.58 13.13
N ARG A 22 -28.00 -59.78 13.87
CA ARG A 22 -28.83 -58.67 14.37
C ARG A 22 -28.08 -57.74 15.32
N ARG A 23 -27.17 -58.29 16.14
CA ARG A 23 -26.29 -57.50 17.03
C ARG A 23 -25.28 -56.68 16.24
N GLU A 24 -24.66 -57.25 15.21
CA GLU A 24 -23.74 -56.54 14.32
C GLU A 24 -24.43 -55.40 13.58
N ASP A 25 -25.62 -55.63 13.00
CA ASP A 25 -26.40 -54.59 12.33
C ASP A 25 -26.83 -53.47 13.29
N ARG A 26 -27.07 -53.81 14.57
CA ARG A 26 -27.40 -52.82 15.60
C ARG A 26 -26.17 -51.99 15.97
N LEU A 27 -25.01 -52.62 16.12
CA LEU A 27 -23.74 -51.93 16.39
C LEU A 27 -23.33 -51.02 15.22
N ALA A 28 -23.47 -51.49 13.97
CA ALA A 28 -23.20 -50.69 12.78
C ALA A 28 -24.08 -49.43 12.72
N ARG A 29 -25.38 -49.57 13.04
CA ARG A 29 -26.32 -48.44 13.11
C ARG A 29 -25.97 -47.45 14.22
N VAL A 30 -25.58 -47.91 15.40
CA VAL A 30 -25.17 -47.04 16.50
C VAL A 30 -23.89 -46.29 16.13
N ARG A 31 -22.87 -46.98 15.60
CA ARG A 31 -21.62 -46.36 15.14
C ARG A 31 -21.85 -45.31 14.04
N GLY A 32 -22.74 -45.61 13.08
CA GLY A 32 -23.11 -44.67 12.03
C GLY A 32 -23.81 -43.41 12.56
N LYS A 33 -24.70 -43.57 13.55
CA LYS A 33 -25.35 -42.43 14.23
C LYS A 33 -24.36 -41.59 15.03
N ASP A 34 -23.44 -42.22 15.76
CA ASP A 34 -22.41 -41.53 16.53
C ASP A 34 -21.46 -40.73 15.62
N PHE A 35 -21.07 -41.32 14.48
CA PHE A 35 -20.25 -40.64 13.47
C PHE A 35 -20.99 -39.46 12.82
N SER A 36 -22.25 -39.66 12.42
CA SER A 36 -23.09 -38.59 11.85
C SER A 36 -23.30 -37.44 12.84
N LYS A 37 -23.54 -37.75 14.12
CA LYS A 37 -23.66 -36.74 15.17
C LYS A 37 -22.37 -35.94 15.37
N ARG A 38 -21.21 -36.63 15.39
CA ARG A 38 -19.90 -35.98 15.49
C ARG A 38 -19.63 -35.04 14.31
N LEU A 39 -19.97 -35.45 13.08
CA LEU A 39 -19.84 -34.57 11.91
C LEU A 39 -20.70 -33.31 12.04
N GLN A 40 -21.96 -33.47 12.44
CA GLN A 40 -22.87 -32.34 12.62
C GLN A 40 -22.38 -31.37 13.72
N ASP A 41 -21.85 -31.91 14.82
CA ASP A 41 -21.25 -31.10 15.89
C ASP A 41 -20.00 -30.34 15.40
N MET A 42 -19.14 -31.00 14.60
CA MET A 42 -17.96 -30.36 14.00
C MET A 42 -18.32 -29.27 12.98
N GLU A 43 -19.34 -29.49 12.15
CA GLU A 43 -19.83 -28.49 11.19
C GLU A 43 -20.40 -27.26 11.92
N ARG A 44 -21.15 -27.48 13.00
CA ARG A 44 -21.68 -26.42 13.85
C ARG A 44 -20.55 -25.62 14.51
N GLU A 45 -19.59 -26.30 15.13
CA GLU A 45 -18.44 -25.63 15.77
C GLU A 45 -17.61 -24.85 14.73
N CYS A 46 -17.37 -25.43 13.55
CA CYS A 46 -16.68 -24.75 12.46
C CYS A 46 -17.43 -23.50 11.99
N GLY A 47 -18.76 -23.59 11.86
CA GLY A 47 -19.62 -22.46 11.52
C GLY A 47 -19.59 -21.34 12.57
N GLU A 48 -19.67 -21.70 13.86
CA GLU A 48 -19.59 -20.75 14.98
C GLU A 48 -18.23 -20.03 15.00
N ARG A 49 -17.12 -20.77 14.87
CA ARG A 49 -15.77 -20.19 14.83
C ARG A 49 -15.55 -19.30 13.61
N LYS A 50 -16.08 -19.68 12.45
CA LYS A 50 -16.02 -18.87 11.22
C LYS A 50 -16.76 -17.54 11.39
N ARG A 51 -17.96 -17.57 11.98
CA ARG A 51 -18.73 -16.35 12.29
C ARG A 51 -17.99 -15.45 13.27
N GLU A 52 -17.46 -16.02 14.34
CA GLU A 52 -16.69 -15.25 15.34
C GLU A 52 -15.43 -14.61 14.73
N ALA A 53 -14.74 -15.33 13.85
CA ALA A 53 -13.58 -14.79 13.14
C ALA A 53 -13.97 -13.62 12.22
N GLU A 54 -15.07 -13.72 11.47
CA GLU A 54 -15.54 -12.64 10.60
C GLU A 54 -15.97 -11.41 11.41
N GLU A 55 -16.64 -11.60 12.55
CA GLU A 55 -17.01 -10.50 13.44
C GLU A 55 -15.78 -9.78 14.03
N LYS A 56 -14.75 -10.54 14.44
CA LYS A 56 -13.50 -9.96 14.93
C LYS A 56 -12.77 -9.21 13.82
N LYS A 57 -12.75 -9.76 12.61
CA LYS A 57 -12.13 -9.13 11.43
C LYS A 57 -12.83 -7.81 11.09
N GLN A 58 -14.17 -7.79 11.07
CA GLN A 58 -14.94 -6.57 10.81
C GLN A 58 -14.65 -5.49 11.86
N ARG A 59 -14.67 -5.85 13.15
CA ARG A 59 -14.35 -4.91 14.24
C ARG A 59 -12.94 -4.33 14.12
N LEU A 60 -11.97 -5.15 13.71
CA LEU A 60 -10.60 -4.71 13.51
C LEU A 60 -10.46 -3.79 12.29
N GLN A 61 -11.15 -4.09 11.19
CA GLN A 61 -11.22 -3.23 10.02
C GLN A 61 -11.81 -1.85 10.40
N ASP A 62 -12.90 -1.84 11.15
CA ASP A 62 -13.55 -0.61 11.60
C ASP A 62 -12.65 0.24 12.49
N ALA A 63 -11.96 -0.38 13.46
CA ALA A 63 -11.03 0.31 14.35
C ALA A 63 -9.82 0.91 13.61
N ARG A 64 -9.31 0.20 12.59
CA ARG A 64 -8.21 0.70 11.74
C ARG A 64 -8.65 1.87 10.89
N ARG A 65 -9.81 1.75 10.23
CA ARG A 65 -10.41 2.84 9.45
C ARG A 65 -10.57 4.08 10.30
N GLU A 66 -11.16 3.95 11.49
CA GLU A 66 -11.33 5.06 12.43
C GLU A 66 -9.97 5.68 12.83
N SER A 67 -8.96 4.83 13.09
CA SER A 67 -7.61 5.29 13.43
C SER A 67 -6.95 6.07 12.30
N VAL A 68 -7.05 5.60 11.05
CA VAL A 68 -6.50 6.31 9.87
C VAL A 68 -7.25 7.60 9.58
N VAL A 69 -8.58 7.61 9.70
CA VAL A 69 -9.39 8.84 9.54
C VAL A 69 -9.07 9.85 10.64
N THR A 70 -8.84 9.40 11.88
CA THR A 70 -8.41 10.27 12.99
C THR A 70 -7.00 10.81 12.73
N LEU A 71 -6.10 9.98 12.21
CA LEU A 71 -4.75 10.39 11.82
C LEU A 71 -4.78 11.50 10.76
N GLN A 72 -5.60 11.33 9.72
CA GLN A 72 -5.76 12.32 8.65
C GLN A 72 -6.44 13.59 9.15
N SER A 73 -7.50 13.51 9.95
CA SER A 73 -8.24 14.72 10.36
C SER A 73 -7.56 15.52 11.48
N SER A 74 -6.88 14.84 12.40
CA SER A 74 -6.35 15.46 13.63
C SER A 74 -4.85 15.72 13.61
N VAL A 75 -4.05 14.78 13.07
CA VAL A 75 -2.58 14.86 13.12
C VAL A 75 -2.01 15.42 11.82
N PHE A 76 -2.52 14.94 10.69
CA PHE A 76 -2.09 15.33 9.36
C PHE A 76 -3.28 15.88 8.54
N PRO A 77 -3.92 16.98 8.97
CA PRO A 77 -5.06 17.56 8.25
C PRO A 77 -4.69 17.81 6.79
N ILE A 78 -5.41 17.11 5.89
CA ILE A 78 -5.31 17.30 4.44
C ILE A 78 -6.53 18.11 4.00
N GLN A 79 -6.31 19.31 3.47
CA GLN A 79 -7.35 20.19 2.96
C GLN A 79 -7.11 20.45 1.48
N VAL A 80 -8.11 20.15 0.64
CA VAL A 80 -8.08 20.53 -0.77
C VAL A 80 -8.51 21.98 -0.87
N GLU A 81 -7.65 22.84 -1.41
CA GLU A 81 -8.02 24.23 -1.67
C GLU A 81 -8.90 24.26 -2.92
N PRO A 82 -10.17 24.70 -2.83
CA PRO A 82 -10.99 24.85 -4.01
C PRO A 82 -10.36 25.89 -4.93
N LEU A 83 -10.29 25.56 -6.21
CA LEU A 83 -10.03 26.54 -7.26
C LEU A 83 -11.10 27.61 -7.09
N SER A 84 -10.68 28.85 -6.85
CA SER A 84 -11.59 29.98 -6.66
C SER A 84 -12.45 30.11 -7.91
N GLN A 85 -13.68 29.67 -7.75
CA GLN A 85 -14.73 29.63 -8.73
C GLN A 85 -15.33 31.04 -8.83
N ASP A 86 -14.63 31.94 -9.51
CA ASP A 86 -15.26 33.14 -10.07
C ASP A 86 -16.06 32.74 -11.33
N ASP A 87 -16.98 31.77 -11.19
CA ASP A 87 -18.22 31.67 -11.96
C ASP A 87 -19.00 30.38 -11.60
N ALA A 88 -20.29 30.58 -11.31
CA ALA A 88 -21.38 29.61 -11.20
C ALA A 88 -21.57 28.84 -9.86
N GLY A 89 -22.47 29.36 -9.03
CA GLY A 89 -23.54 28.56 -8.41
C GLY A 89 -23.20 27.77 -7.15
N GLU A 90 -23.86 28.14 -6.05
CA GLU A 90 -23.95 27.35 -4.82
C GLU A 90 -24.53 25.97 -5.13
N ASP A 91 -23.76 24.89 -4.93
CA ASP A 91 -24.29 23.54 -4.65
C ASP A 91 -23.18 22.65 -4.03
N ASP A 92 -23.53 22.02 -2.92
CA ASP A 92 -22.72 21.17 -2.04
C ASP A 92 -22.40 19.80 -2.68
N TYR A 93 -21.38 19.74 -3.55
CA TYR A 93 -20.90 18.50 -4.17
C TYR A 93 -19.40 18.53 -4.51
N GLN A 94 -18.49 18.52 -3.52
CA GLN A 94 -17.04 18.55 -3.82
C GLN A 94 -16.25 17.53 -3.01
N LEU A 95 -16.35 16.26 -3.43
CA LEU A 95 -15.26 15.29 -3.31
C LEU A 95 -15.20 14.35 -4.53
N SER A 96 -16.34 14.10 -5.19
CA SER A 96 -16.41 13.35 -6.45
C SER A 96 -15.91 14.13 -7.66
N ALA A 97 -16.11 15.45 -7.70
CA ALA A 97 -15.76 16.27 -8.86
C ALA A 97 -14.24 16.50 -9.05
N VAL A 98 -13.43 16.29 -8.01
CA VAL A 98 -11.97 16.50 -8.08
C VAL A 98 -11.22 15.33 -8.72
N ILE A 99 -11.85 14.14 -8.74
CA ILE A 99 -11.30 12.93 -9.36
C ILE A 99 -11.59 12.93 -10.88
N ASP A 100 -12.62 13.62 -11.34
CA ASP A 100 -13.05 13.64 -12.76
C ASP A 100 -12.34 14.69 -13.64
N CYS A 101 -11.38 15.46 -13.12
CA CYS A 101 -10.68 16.50 -13.87
C CYS A 101 -9.49 15.99 -14.72
N GLU A 102 -9.52 14.75 -15.24
CA GLU A 102 -8.54 14.27 -16.23
C GLU A 102 -8.80 14.82 -17.65
N THR A 103 -9.74 15.76 -17.84
CA THR A 103 -10.08 16.33 -19.16
C THR A 103 -10.14 17.87 -19.14
N ALA A 104 -9.04 18.54 -18.81
CA ALA A 104 -8.91 19.98 -19.05
C ALA A 104 -7.69 20.26 -19.93
N MET A 105 -7.97 20.66 -21.16
CA MET A 105 -7.01 20.94 -22.22
C MET A 105 -6.11 22.13 -21.87
N ASP A 106 -4.86 22.00 -22.30
CA ASP A 106 -3.81 23.01 -22.32
C ASP A 106 -4.29 24.28 -23.05
N VAL A 107 -4.35 25.40 -22.33
CA VAL A 107 -4.57 26.73 -22.92
C VAL A 107 -3.47 27.65 -22.40
N ASP A 108 -2.49 27.83 -23.27
CA ASP A 108 -1.44 28.83 -23.23
C ASP A 108 -2.06 30.23 -23.48
N ASP A 109 -1.83 31.20 -22.59
CA ASP A 109 -1.55 32.60 -22.94
C ASP A 109 -1.49 33.53 -21.70
N GLY A 110 -0.42 34.33 -21.63
CA GLY A 110 -0.48 35.71 -21.11
C GLY A 110 -0.10 35.95 -19.64
N TRP A 111 1.10 36.50 -19.44
CA TRP A 111 1.56 37.03 -18.16
C TRP A 111 0.74 38.23 -17.70
N VAL A 112 0.05 38.13 -16.56
CA VAL A 112 -0.47 39.28 -15.82
C VAL A 112 -0.05 39.19 -14.35
N LEU A 113 0.72 40.21 -13.92
CA LEU A 113 1.20 40.38 -12.56
C LEU A 113 0.05 40.88 -11.65
N SER A 114 -0.56 39.98 -10.89
CA SER A 114 -1.31 40.32 -9.66
C SER A 114 -1.11 39.20 -8.65
N GLY A 115 -0.98 39.56 -7.37
CA GLY A 115 -0.42 38.72 -6.31
C GLY A 115 -1.09 37.35 -6.15
N VAL A 116 -0.22 36.34 -5.93
CA VAL A 116 -0.50 34.91 -5.81
C VAL A 116 -0.80 34.24 -7.15
N HIS A 117 0.26 33.76 -7.80
CA HIS A 117 0.18 32.72 -8.82
C HIS A 117 -0.48 31.47 -8.21
N ARG A 118 -1.82 31.39 -8.24
CA ARG A 118 -2.51 30.12 -8.19
C ARG A 118 -2.31 29.50 -9.56
N SER A 119 -1.47 28.47 -9.62
CA SER A 119 -1.42 27.60 -10.79
C SER A 119 -2.83 27.09 -11.11
N PRO A 120 -3.16 26.84 -12.38
CA PRO A 120 -4.45 26.26 -12.77
C PRO A 120 -4.67 24.86 -12.17
N THR A 121 -3.64 24.27 -11.56
CA THR A 121 -3.67 22.97 -10.92
C THR A 121 -4.22 23.08 -9.49
N PRO A 122 -5.19 22.24 -9.10
CA PRO A 122 -5.68 22.21 -7.72
C PRO A 122 -4.54 21.88 -6.76
N HIS A 123 -4.54 22.54 -5.61
CA HIS A 123 -3.55 22.33 -4.55
C HIS A 123 -4.21 21.71 -3.33
N ALA A 124 -3.49 20.86 -2.63
CA ALA A 124 -3.89 20.37 -1.32
C ALA A 124 -2.81 20.71 -0.30
N SER A 125 -3.23 21.08 0.90
CA SER A 125 -2.33 21.39 2.00
C SER A 125 -2.32 20.25 3.02
N ILE A 126 -1.13 19.91 3.51
CA ILE A 126 -0.91 19.00 4.62
C ILE A 126 -0.13 19.74 5.72
N ILE A 127 -0.72 19.90 6.91
CA ILE A 127 -0.12 20.70 8.01
C ILE A 127 0.36 22.08 7.50
N SER A 128 -0.50 22.78 6.75
CA SER A 128 -0.22 24.10 6.13
C SER A 128 0.87 24.12 5.04
N ALA A 129 1.48 22.99 4.68
CA ALA A 129 2.38 22.89 3.55
C ALA A 129 1.58 22.54 2.28
N SER A 130 1.59 23.45 1.30
CA SER A 130 0.84 23.26 0.05
C SER A 130 1.61 22.39 -0.94
N LEU A 131 0.94 21.38 -1.49
CA LEU A 131 1.44 20.50 -2.54
C LEU A 131 0.49 20.52 -3.75
N PRO A 132 1.04 20.42 -4.96
CA PRO A 132 0.24 20.29 -6.17
C PRO A 132 -0.46 18.92 -6.19
N LEU A 133 -1.78 18.91 -6.40
CA LEU A 133 -2.58 17.67 -6.37
C LEU A 133 -2.27 16.76 -7.57
N ASN A 134 -1.88 17.36 -8.71
CA ASN A 134 -1.43 16.66 -9.91
C ASN A 134 -0.01 16.07 -9.79
N GLY A 135 0.70 16.30 -8.69
CA GLY A 135 2.05 15.79 -8.49
C GLY A 135 3.12 16.44 -9.36
N ASP A 136 2.84 17.59 -9.98
CA ASP A 136 3.83 18.32 -10.75
C ASP A 136 4.72 19.19 -9.85
N TYR A 137 5.90 18.66 -9.52
CA TYR A 137 6.91 19.34 -8.72
C TYR A 137 7.97 20.08 -9.55
N SER A 138 7.78 20.23 -10.87
CA SER A 138 8.70 20.94 -11.77
C SER A 138 8.99 22.38 -11.30
N PRO A 139 7.99 23.18 -10.88
CA PRO A 139 8.22 24.54 -10.38
C PRO A 139 9.10 24.56 -9.12
N TYR A 140 8.96 23.55 -8.26
CA TYR A 140 9.81 23.39 -7.09
C TYR A 140 11.25 23.06 -7.49
N ILE A 141 11.44 22.12 -8.40
CA ILE A 141 12.78 21.72 -8.87
C ILE A 141 13.51 22.94 -9.44
N GLU A 142 12.85 23.72 -10.30
CA GLU A 142 13.41 24.95 -10.88
C GLU A 142 13.77 26.00 -9.83
N ALA A 143 12.85 26.28 -8.89
CA ALA A 143 13.08 27.23 -7.80
C ALA A 143 14.24 26.79 -6.88
N SER A 144 14.37 25.48 -6.63
CA SER A 144 15.45 24.92 -5.83
C SER A 144 16.80 25.05 -6.52
N GLU A 145 16.86 24.82 -7.84
CA GLU A 145 18.08 24.96 -8.63
C GLU A 145 18.52 26.42 -8.76
N GLU A 146 17.56 27.34 -8.95
CA GLU A 146 17.84 28.77 -9.00
C GLU A 146 18.38 29.27 -7.65
N ARG A 147 17.77 28.85 -6.54
CA ARG A 147 18.26 29.14 -5.19
C ARG A 147 19.66 28.59 -4.96
N ARG A 148 19.93 27.37 -5.44
CA ARG A 148 21.25 26.75 -5.35
C ARG A 148 22.31 27.54 -6.13
N LYS A 149 21.97 28.04 -7.33
CA LYS A 149 22.85 28.92 -8.11
C LYS A 149 23.14 30.21 -7.33
N LYS A 150 22.10 30.87 -6.79
CA LYS A 150 22.22 32.07 -5.95
C LYS A 150 23.07 31.83 -4.69
N LEU A 151 22.95 30.66 -4.07
CA LEU A 151 23.75 30.27 -2.90
C LEU A 151 25.23 30.09 -3.23
N LYS A 152 25.54 29.44 -4.36
CA LYS A 152 26.92 29.30 -4.83
C LYS A 152 27.56 30.64 -5.14
N THR A 153 26.87 31.50 -5.89
CA THR A 153 27.38 32.83 -6.22
C THR A 153 27.58 33.69 -4.97
N ALA A 154 26.68 33.61 -3.97
CA ALA A 154 26.80 34.33 -2.71
C ALA A 154 27.98 33.82 -1.86
N SER A 155 28.22 32.50 -1.84
CA SER A 155 29.39 31.90 -1.18
C SER A 155 30.71 32.32 -1.83
N GLU A 156 30.71 32.56 -3.14
CA GLU A 156 31.89 32.99 -3.90
C GLU A 156 32.15 34.50 -3.79
N THR A 157 31.10 35.32 -3.66
CA THR A 157 31.21 36.80 -3.54
C THR A 157 31.18 37.33 -2.10
N GLY A 158 30.96 36.47 -1.10
CA GLY A 158 30.79 36.88 0.30
C GLY A 158 29.55 37.75 0.55
N ALA A 159 28.62 37.79 -0.41
CA ALA A 159 27.42 38.61 -0.33
C ALA A 159 26.41 37.97 0.66
N PRO A 160 25.79 38.75 1.56
CA PRO A 160 24.80 38.22 2.49
C PRO A 160 23.59 37.69 1.73
N LEU A 161 23.20 36.45 2.03
CA LEU A 161 22.01 35.82 1.49
C LEU A 161 20.76 36.61 1.92
N PRO A 162 19.77 36.82 1.04
CA PRO A 162 18.50 37.38 1.48
C PRO A 162 17.86 36.43 2.52
N PRO A 163 17.48 36.93 3.70
CA PRO A 163 16.89 36.09 4.74
C PRO A 163 15.58 35.47 4.22
N VAL A 164 15.36 34.19 4.55
CA VAL A 164 14.14 33.41 4.20
C VAL A 164 12.85 34.16 4.57
N THR A 165 12.92 35.00 5.60
CA THR A 165 11.81 35.79 6.16
C THR A 165 11.68 37.19 5.58
N ALA A 166 12.51 37.61 4.61
CA ALA A 166 12.52 38.97 4.05
C ALA A 166 11.19 39.38 3.39
N THR A 167 10.33 38.42 3.06
CA THR A 167 9.02 38.64 2.44
C THR A 167 7.89 38.85 3.45
N GLY A 168 8.11 38.71 4.77
CA GLY A 168 7.05 38.86 5.78
C GLY A 168 5.93 37.81 5.72
N LEU A 169 6.03 36.86 4.78
CA LEU A 169 5.10 35.76 4.58
C LEU A 169 5.53 34.54 5.42
N HIS A 170 4.55 33.73 5.84
CA HIS A 170 4.79 32.45 6.50
C HIS A 170 5.78 31.58 5.68
N PRO A 171 6.78 30.93 6.30
CA PRO A 171 7.82 30.19 5.57
C PRO A 171 7.28 29.11 4.62
N LEU A 172 6.13 28.50 4.95
CA LEU A 172 5.48 27.48 4.11
C LEU A 172 4.67 28.04 2.94
N LEU A 173 4.59 29.36 2.75
CA LEU A 173 4.06 29.97 1.52
C LEU A 173 5.10 29.95 0.39
N GLN A 174 6.36 29.68 0.71
CA GLN A 174 7.42 29.65 -0.28
C GLN A 174 7.55 28.23 -0.85
N PRO A 175 7.36 28.00 -2.17
CA PRO A 175 7.28 26.67 -2.77
C PRO A 175 8.49 25.77 -2.45
N TYR A 176 9.69 26.36 -2.38
CA TYR A 176 10.94 25.64 -2.09
C TYR A 176 11.05 25.12 -0.65
N LEU A 177 10.21 25.59 0.28
CA LEU A 177 10.08 25.06 1.64
C LEU A 177 8.80 24.25 1.81
N ALA A 178 7.71 24.69 1.17
CA ALA A 178 6.41 24.06 1.22
C ALA A 178 6.46 22.62 0.69
N VAL A 179 7.04 22.41 -0.49
CA VAL A 179 7.05 21.09 -1.14
C VAL A 179 7.82 20.05 -0.32
N PRO A 180 9.07 20.32 0.12
CA PRO A 180 9.77 19.44 1.04
C PRO A 180 9.03 19.11 2.33
N ALA A 181 8.47 20.13 2.98
CA ALA A 181 7.75 19.96 4.23
C ALA A 181 6.50 19.10 4.02
N GLY A 182 5.74 19.37 2.96
CA GLY A 182 4.56 18.61 2.60
C GLY A 182 4.90 17.15 2.31
N LEU A 183 5.90 16.88 1.46
CA LEU A 183 6.34 15.52 1.16
C LEU A 183 6.84 14.77 2.41
N GLN A 184 7.46 15.47 3.34
CA GLN A 184 7.86 14.89 4.62
C GLN A 184 6.65 14.52 5.49
N PHE A 185 5.66 15.41 5.61
CA PHE A 185 4.44 15.12 6.35
C PHE A 185 3.66 13.97 5.72
N THR A 186 3.62 13.92 4.39
CA THR A 186 3.05 12.81 3.62
C THR A 186 3.79 11.50 3.93
N ALA A 187 5.13 11.48 3.91
CA ALA A 187 5.89 10.29 4.24
C ALA A 187 5.64 9.80 5.67
N GLN A 188 5.54 10.72 6.64
CA GLN A 188 5.21 10.39 8.03
C GLN A 188 3.79 9.84 8.17
N PHE A 189 2.82 10.42 7.47
CA PHE A 189 1.47 9.91 7.41
C PHE A 189 1.44 8.47 6.87
N VAL A 190 2.13 8.21 5.75
CA VAL A 190 2.19 6.89 5.10
C VAL A 190 2.84 5.85 6.01
N GLU A 191 3.93 6.19 6.70
CA GLU A 191 4.58 5.31 7.69
C GLU A 191 3.60 4.89 8.79
N ILE A 192 2.94 5.86 9.43
CA ILE A 192 2.00 5.58 10.53
C ILE A 192 0.75 4.86 10.02
N ALA A 193 0.24 5.22 8.84
CA ALA A 193 -0.91 4.56 8.25
C ALA A 193 -0.60 3.10 7.89
N ALA A 194 0.60 2.82 7.36
CA ALA A 194 1.04 1.46 7.07
C ALA A 194 1.15 0.61 8.33
N ASP A 195 1.66 1.18 9.43
CA ASP A 195 1.69 0.53 10.74
C ASP A 195 0.28 0.24 11.28
N ILE A 196 -0.67 1.19 11.17
CA ILE A 196 -2.08 0.98 11.58
C ILE A 196 -2.73 -0.14 10.75
N LEU A 197 -2.42 -0.19 9.45
CA LEU A 197 -2.98 -1.14 8.50
C LEU A 197 -2.27 -2.51 8.52
N ASP A 198 -1.21 -2.69 9.31
CA ASP A 198 -0.31 -3.85 9.29
C ASP A 198 0.18 -4.20 7.87
N THR A 199 0.51 -3.19 7.06
CA THR A 199 0.98 -3.37 5.69
C THR A 199 2.47 -3.04 5.60
N PRO A 200 3.36 -3.99 5.26
CA PRO A 200 4.77 -3.68 5.08
C PRO A 200 4.98 -2.81 3.84
N LEU A 201 5.70 -1.70 3.97
CA LEU A 201 6.00 -0.84 2.82
C LEU A 201 7.01 -1.50 1.87
N SER A 202 6.86 -1.23 0.56
CA SER A 202 7.77 -1.76 -0.48
C SER A 202 9.17 -1.15 -0.38
N HIS A 203 9.24 0.13 -0.02
CA HIS A 203 10.48 0.86 0.20
C HIS A 203 10.55 1.37 1.65
N PRO A 204 11.68 1.24 2.35
CA PRO A 204 11.81 1.73 3.71
C PRO A 204 11.78 3.27 3.76
N LEU A 205 10.89 3.84 4.58
CA LEU A 205 10.73 5.29 4.81
C LEU A 205 11.40 5.77 6.11
N HIS A 206 12.49 5.15 6.56
CA HIS A 206 13.07 5.44 7.89
C HIS A 206 13.18 6.95 8.18
N ARG A 207 12.55 7.40 9.27
CA ARG A 207 12.43 8.81 9.70
C ARG A 207 13.66 9.71 9.50
N PRO A 208 14.92 9.32 9.81
CA PRO A 208 16.04 10.22 9.57
C PRO A 208 16.31 10.45 8.07
N LEU A 209 16.01 9.47 7.21
CA LEU A 209 16.26 9.57 5.77
C LEU A 209 15.25 10.49 5.08
N CYS A 210 13.95 10.40 5.38
CA CYS A 210 12.95 11.26 4.75
C CYS A 210 13.12 12.75 5.14
N ILE A 211 13.46 13.03 6.39
CA ILE A 211 13.71 14.41 6.87
C ILE A 211 14.94 15.00 6.15
N LEU A 212 16.02 14.23 6.02
CA LEU A 212 17.22 14.66 5.30
C LEU A 212 17.06 14.64 3.77
N GLU A 213 16.15 13.84 3.22
CA GLU A 213 15.92 13.73 1.77
C GLU A 213 15.15 14.90 1.21
N TYR A 214 14.04 15.28 1.86
CA TYR A 214 13.23 16.38 1.38
C TYR A 214 13.79 17.73 1.84
N GLY A 215 14.29 17.84 3.08
CA GLY A 215 14.77 19.11 3.63
C GLY A 215 16.14 19.59 3.14
N ASN A 216 16.90 18.78 2.40
CA ASN A 216 18.27 19.11 2.02
C ASN A 216 18.36 19.78 0.64
N GLN A 217 18.48 21.12 0.67
CA GLN A 217 18.64 21.98 -0.50
C GLN A 217 19.92 21.72 -1.33
N ASN A 218 20.87 20.94 -0.79
CA ASN A 218 22.10 20.57 -1.49
C ASN A 218 21.97 19.29 -2.32
N LYS A 219 20.82 18.60 -2.28
CA LYS A 219 20.62 17.38 -3.06
C LYS A 219 20.47 17.70 -4.55
N LYS A 220 20.95 16.76 -5.38
CA LYS A 220 20.79 16.82 -6.83
C LYS A 220 19.34 16.48 -7.19
N ARG A 221 18.80 17.10 -8.25
CA ARG A 221 17.48 16.79 -8.84
C ARG A 221 17.17 15.30 -8.89
N ARG A 222 18.13 14.48 -9.33
CA ARG A 222 18.00 13.02 -9.42
C ARG A 222 17.62 12.36 -8.07
N SER A 223 18.27 12.74 -6.97
CA SER A 223 17.98 12.16 -5.65
C SER A 223 16.59 12.55 -5.15
N PHE A 224 16.10 13.76 -5.47
CA PHE A 224 14.74 14.18 -5.12
C PHE A 224 13.69 13.34 -5.89
N VAL A 225 13.89 13.17 -7.20
CA VAL A 225 12.99 12.38 -8.05
C VAL A 225 12.96 10.92 -7.60
N GLU A 226 14.10 10.32 -7.27
CA GLU A 226 14.18 8.94 -6.77
C GLU A 226 13.48 8.78 -5.41
N SER A 227 13.72 9.68 -4.45
CA SER A 227 13.05 9.64 -3.14
C SER A 227 11.54 9.79 -3.25
N ARG A 228 11.09 10.73 -4.10
CA ARG A 228 9.68 10.92 -4.41
C ARG A 228 9.07 9.67 -5.04
N ALA A 229 9.72 9.07 -6.03
CA ALA A 229 9.23 7.86 -6.69
C ALA A 229 9.02 6.72 -5.69
N LYS A 230 9.94 6.53 -4.73
CA LYS A 230 9.78 5.54 -3.66
C LYS A 230 8.58 5.82 -2.75
N LEU A 231 8.32 7.10 -2.45
CA LEU A 231 7.15 7.51 -1.68
C LEU A 231 5.85 7.25 -2.47
N ASP A 232 5.81 7.64 -3.74
CA ASP A 232 4.67 7.42 -4.63
C ASP A 232 4.39 5.90 -4.78
N ASP A 233 5.43 5.08 -4.96
CA ASP A 233 5.34 3.61 -4.98
C ASP A 233 4.74 3.05 -3.68
N ASN A 234 5.18 3.55 -2.52
CA ASN A 234 4.66 3.12 -1.22
C ASN A 234 3.19 3.50 -1.03
N ILE A 235 2.79 4.70 -1.47
CA ILE A 235 1.40 5.14 -1.43
C ILE A 235 0.54 4.24 -2.31
N LEU A 236 0.96 4.00 -3.55
CA LEU A 236 0.26 3.10 -4.47
C LEU A 236 0.18 1.69 -3.91
N TYR A 237 1.27 1.15 -3.38
CA TYR A 237 1.30 -0.17 -2.73
C TYR A 237 0.28 -0.27 -1.59
N LEU A 238 0.20 0.76 -0.75
CA LEU A 238 -0.78 0.83 0.34
C LEU A 238 -2.22 0.90 -0.21
N CYS A 239 -2.47 1.68 -1.26
CA CYS A 239 -3.77 1.74 -1.93
C CYS A 239 -4.17 0.37 -2.49
N PHE A 240 -3.24 -0.33 -3.13
CA PHE A 240 -3.49 -1.68 -3.67
C PHE A 240 -3.73 -2.70 -2.55
N SER A 241 -3.00 -2.62 -1.43
CA SER A 241 -3.22 -3.53 -0.30
C SER A 241 -4.62 -3.38 0.31
N GLN A 242 -5.17 -2.17 0.24
CA GLN A 242 -6.51 -1.82 0.70
C GLN A 242 -7.59 -1.95 -0.39
N ASN A 243 -7.28 -2.52 -1.56
CA ASN A 243 -8.20 -2.70 -2.69
C ASN A 243 -8.80 -1.41 -3.26
N VAL A 244 -8.12 -0.26 -3.12
CA VAL A 244 -8.55 0.99 -3.76
C VAL A 244 -8.63 0.78 -5.28
N PRO A 245 -9.73 1.19 -5.95
CA PRO A 245 -9.90 0.99 -7.38
C PRO A 245 -8.85 1.77 -8.16
N LEU A 246 -8.30 1.15 -9.21
CA LEU A 246 -7.27 1.77 -10.07
C LEU A 246 -7.77 3.04 -10.78
N SER A 247 -9.07 3.14 -11.03
CA SER A 247 -9.68 4.33 -11.62
C SER A 247 -9.61 5.57 -10.73
N ALA A 248 -9.36 5.41 -9.43
CA ALA A 248 -9.21 6.51 -8.48
C ALA A 248 -7.73 6.83 -8.18
N LEU A 249 -6.79 6.13 -8.83
CA LEU A 249 -5.36 6.22 -8.55
C LEU A 249 -4.59 6.68 -9.79
N SER A 250 -3.69 7.65 -9.60
CA SER A 250 -2.85 8.16 -10.67
C SER A 250 -1.38 8.22 -10.21
N PRO A 251 -0.41 7.68 -10.98
CA PRO A 251 1.02 7.76 -10.70
C PRO A 251 1.46 9.19 -10.43
N GLY A 252 2.31 9.36 -9.43
CA GLY A 252 2.86 10.66 -9.10
C GLY A 252 1.89 11.62 -8.39
N HIS A 253 0.59 11.31 -8.30
CA HIS A 253 -0.40 12.16 -7.64
C HIS A 253 -0.44 11.88 -6.13
N THR A 254 0.62 12.29 -5.44
CA THR A 254 0.93 11.92 -4.05
C THR A 254 -0.25 12.14 -3.08
N LEU A 255 -0.76 13.37 -2.96
CA LEU A 255 -1.87 13.67 -2.03
C LEU A 255 -3.23 13.17 -2.54
N SER A 256 -3.45 13.14 -3.86
CA SER A 256 -4.69 12.63 -4.44
C SER A 256 -4.90 11.16 -4.08
N ASN A 257 -3.86 10.34 -4.26
CA ASN A 257 -3.92 8.92 -3.93
C ASN A 257 -4.13 8.66 -2.42
N ILE A 258 -3.58 9.52 -1.55
CA ILE A 258 -3.84 9.44 -0.11
C ILE A 258 -5.31 9.76 0.20
N LEU A 259 -5.89 10.77 -0.44
CA LEU A 259 -7.31 11.06 -0.27
C LEU A 259 -8.19 9.90 -0.76
N ALA A 260 -7.83 9.28 -1.89
CA ALA A 260 -8.50 8.08 -2.40
C ALA A 260 -8.42 6.90 -1.40
N LEU A 261 -7.28 6.74 -0.72
CA LEU A 261 -7.10 5.71 0.31
C LEU A 261 -8.01 5.97 1.53
N VAL A 262 -7.99 7.19 2.07
CA VAL A 262 -8.72 7.54 3.31
C VAL A 262 -10.24 7.53 3.09
N THR A 263 -10.69 7.83 1.87
CA THR A 263 -12.13 7.83 1.51
C THR A 263 -12.67 6.46 1.13
N HIS A 264 -11.80 5.45 0.97
CA HIS A 264 -12.24 4.12 0.59
C HIS A 264 -13.03 3.40 1.70
N SER A 265 -14.23 2.94 1.37
CA SER A 265 -15.10 2.12 2.22
C SER A 265 -14.44 0.89 2.86
N GLU A 266 -13.53 0.21 2.16
CA GLU A 266 -12.92 -1.05 2.61
C GLU A 266 -11.59 -0.85 3.37
N LEU A 267 -11.22 0.40 3.68
CA LEU A 267 -10.01 0.71 4.43
C LEU A 267 -9.92 -0.11 5.74
N GLY A 268 -8.75 -0.67 6.01
CA GLY A 268 -8.53 -1.58 7.15
C GLY A 268 -8.73 -3.06 6.83
N ARG A 269 -8.95 -3.41 5.55
CA ARG A 269 -9.14 -4.80 5.12
C ARG A 269 -7.96 -5.67 5.51
N GLN A 270 -8.28 -6.88 5.97
CA GLN A 270 -7.32 -7.96 6.14
C GLN A 270 -7.59 -9.09 5.15
N GLY A 271 -6.54 -9.60 4.50
CA GLY A 271 -6.62 -10.73 3.59
C GLY A 271 -5.47 -10.73 2.60
N ALA A 272 -5.40 -11.79 1.78
CA ALA A 272 -4.41 -11.87 0.73
C ALA A 272 -4.45 -10.61 -0.17
N PHE A 273 -3.26 -10.16 -0.56
CA PHE A 273 -3.08 -9.12 -1.56
C PHE A 273 -3.76 -9.58 -2.84
N SER A 274 -4.83 -8.90 -3.24
CA SER A 274 -5.51 -9.19 -4.50
C SER A 274 -4.79 -8.40 -5.58
N CYS A 275 -3.80 -9.02 -6.22
CA CYS A 275 -3.14 -8.40 -7.37
C CYS A 275 -4.21 -8.20 -8.46
N GLN A 276 -4.66 -6.97 -8.67
CA GLN A 276 -5.58 -6.68 -9.77
C GLN A 276 -4.84 -6.96 -11.08
N PRO A 277 -5.46 -7.63 -12.06
CA PRO A 277 -4.80 -8.02 -13.31
C PRO A 277 -4.17 -6.83 -14.04
N ASP A 278 -4.75 -5.64 -13.89
CA ASP A 278 -4.29 -4.39 -14.48
C ASP A 278 -2.99 -3.86 -13.85
N LEU A 279 -2.62 -4.32 -12.65
CA LEU A 279 -1.35 -3.96 -12.00
C LEU A 279 -0.14 -4.46 -12.78
N ALA A 280 -0.29 -5.59 -13.48
CA ALA A 280 0.75 -6.15 -14.34
C ALA A 280 1.01 -5.26 -15.57
N MET A 281 0.01 -4.47 -15.99
CA MET A 281 0.13 -3.54 -17.10
C MET A 281 0.71 -2.18 -16.69
N TYR A 282 0.61 -1.81 -15.41
CA TYR A 282 1.03 -0.51 -14.89
C TYR A 282 2.54 -0.33 -14.74
N ARG A 283 3.33 -1.40 -14.89
CA ARG A 283 4.80 -1.37 -14.76
C ARG A 283 5.53 -0.80 -16.00
N GLY A 284 4.79 -0.31 -17.00
CA GLY A 284 5.35 0.08 -18.29
C GLY A 284 5.00 1.51 -18.69
N ASP A 285 5.47 2.53 -17.96
CA ASP A 285 5.82 3.84 -18.58
C ASP A 285 6.55 4.84 -17.64
N SER A 286 7.28 4.38 -16.63
CA SER A 286 8.15 5.26 -15.84
C SER A 286 9.42 5.61 -16.61
N GLY A 287 9.31 6.52 -17.59
CA GLY A 287 10.40 7.40 -18.02
C GLY A 287 11.63 6.73 -18.63
N ALA A 288 11.53 6.39 -19.91
CA ALA A 288 12.67 6.39 -20.82
C ALA A 288 13.26 7.81 -20.92
N LEU A 289 14.15 8.18 -20.00
CA LEU A 289 15.12 9.25 -20.23
C LEU A 289 16.45 8.59 -20.62
N ALA A 290 16.70 8.70 -21.93
CA ALA A 290 17.95 8.48 -22.65
C ALA A 290 19.24 8.28 -21.82
N GLY A 291 19.82 7.10 -22.04
CA GLY A 291 21.24 6.73 -22.10
C GLY A 291 22.32 7.61 -21.44
N ASP A 292 23.07 6.98 -20.55
CA ASP A 292 24.53 7.04 -20.50
C ASP A 292 25.06 5.58 -20.58
N PRO A 293 25.86 5.20 -21.58
CA PRO A 293 26.28 3.82 -21.81
C PRO A 293 27.56 3.47 -21.04
N GLU A 294 27.67 3.75 -19.75
CA GLU A 294 28.83 3.32 -18.94
C GLU A 294 28.45 3.04 -17.48
N ASN A 295 27.58 2.05 -17.26
CA ASN A 295 27.57 1.25 -16.03
C ASN A 295 26.51 0.13 -16.14
N GLU A 296 26.91 -1.03 -16.66
CA GLU A 296 26.17 -2.26 -16.39
C GLU A 296 26.62 -2.84 -15.04
N PRO A 297 25.72 -3.01 -14.05
CA PRO A 297 25.98 -3.93 -12.94
C PRO A 297 25.83 -5.38 -13.43
N PRO A 298 26.64 -6.33 -12.93
CA PRO A 298 26.59 -7.72 -13.37
C PRO A 298 25.24 -8.35 -13.02
N SER A 299 24.62 -8.92 -14.05
CA SER A 299 23.42 -9.75 -13.99
C SER A 299 23.58 -10.89 -12.98
N LEU A 300 22.82 -10.83 -11.89
CA LEU A 300 22.63 -11.94 -10.95
C LEU A 300 21.32 -12.64 -11.31
N CYS A 301 21.40 -13.74 -12.06
CA CYS A 301 20.65 -14.99 -11.85
C CYS A 301 20.81 -15.96 -13.03
N THR A 302 21.72 -16.91 -12.89
CA THR A 302 21.59 -18.30 -13.39
C THR A 302 22.23 -19.17 -12.31
N ALA A 303 21.44 -19.79 -11.44
CA ALA A 303 20.76 -21.08 -11.60
C ALA A 303 21.54 -22.19 -10.88
N ALA A 304 20.77 -22.93 -10.09
CA ALA A 304 21.11 -24.07 -9.26
C ALA A 304 21.98 -25.16 -9.92
N ALA A 305 22.70 -25.86 -9.04
CA ALA A 305 23.01 -27.31 -9.02
C ALA A 305 24.52 -27.53 -8.78
N ASP A 306 24.89 -28.00 -7.59
CA ASP A 306 25.57 -29.29 -7.49
C ASP A 306 25.77 -29.69 -6.01
N LEU A 307 25.21 -30.84 -5.69
CA LEU A 307 25.44 -31.61 -4.47
C LEU A 307 26.89 -32.14 -4.49
N PRO A 308 27.63 -32.14 -3.38
CA PRO A 308 28.86 -32.92 -3.30
C PRO A 308 28.53 -34.40 -3.11
N PRO A 309 29.19 -35.34 -3.83
CA PRO A 309 29.13 -36.75 -3.50
C PRO A 309 30.07 -37.08 -2.34
N GLU A 310 29.61 -38.03 -1.52
CA GLU A 310 30.40 -38.69 -0.49
C GLU A 310 31.31 -39.79 -1.08
N ASP A 311 32.43 -39.97 -0.38
CA ASP A 311 33.20 -41.21 -0.14
C ASP A 311 34.18 -41.80 -1.16
N SER A 312 35.25 -42.35 -0.53
CA SER A 312 36.24 -43.36 -0.95
C SER A 312 37.54 -42.77 -1.53
N ASP A 313 38.66 -42.73 -0.81
CA ASP A 313 39.54 -43.83 -0.36
C ASP A 313 40.40 -44.42 -1.50
N GLU A 314 41.63 -44.83 -1.15
CA GLU A 314 42.79 -45.19 -1.98
C GLU A 314 43.62 -43.98 -2.47
N GLY A 315 44.91 -43.79 -2.18
CA GLY A 315 45.95 -44.69 -1.69
C GLY A 315 47.23 -44.39 -2.48
N GLU A 316 48.37 -44.32 -1.79
CA GLU A 316 49.75 -44.49 -2.32
C GLU A 316 50.27 -43.40 -3.30
N GLU A 317 51.54 -43.05 -3.41
CA GLU A 317 52.81 -43.28 -2.72
C GLU A 317 53.80 -42.25 -3.32
N GLU A 318 54.84 -41.90 -2.57
CA GLU A 318 56.22 -41.53 -2.99
C GLU A 318 56.42 -40.57 -4.20
N GLU A 319 57.14 -39.45 -4.05
CA GLU A 319 58.60 -39.36 -3.80
C GLU A 319 58.98 -37.97 -3.24
#